data_AF-A0A0N1ARA0-F1
#
_entry.id   AF-A0A0N1ARA0-F1
#
_cell.length_a   1.000
_cell.length_b   1.000
_cell.length_c   1.000
_cell.angle_alpha   90.00
_cell.angle_beta   90.00
_cell.angle_gamma   90.00
#
_symmetry.space_group_name_H-M   'P 1'
#
loop_
_entity.id
_entity.type
_entity.pdbx_description
1 polymer ?
#
loop_
_entity_poly.entity_id
_entity_poly.type
_entity_poly.pdbx_seq_one_letter_code
_entity_poly.pdbx_strand_id
1 'polypeptide(L)'
;MHMQIINRYWKVIFVFSVLSWVTITAISIESFKGSHELYILFSIVFFIIAVDCIFRPIGFSYFFLVAFLTLGFWAKLALHEFFQYPYLEPTGLFDDSASSWNEVLSVAIVGALAVFTTKMALAKHLSSSPNPTSLPNPPSWYPTVRIPLWTLMCIAVVALPHLNSTLGVSQSGNAARLVLPWPFGGLAAWVLGFGLIACVLTIVGWDHRMRKNWLVGFFVILLEGYSSATSSLSRAAFIFHTVPYIWNLCTFRLPVSKRAYLVPLIFLVWVVVLVASLRSVMETRYYAPDPSAVSDETSLLTPLERVPFLIVDRWVGLEGVMAVVGYPNKGYDLLTTAAADRREQGKLDFFTSEITKTKLSAAELEHIQYASIPGAFAFFYYTGSLFFVFLGSSALTFLAIKSERMVVQFTQNTYLASFWGMMAAQTVASFGLGLTQTIMYYGVCCAFIVFVWLVQRRSSSALCNGGYDEVS
;
A
#
# COMPACT_ATOMS: atom_id res chain seq x y z
N MET A 1 12.40 -20.95 -16.40
CA MET A 1 11.48 -21.71 -17.29
C MET A 1 10.04 -21.15 -17.32
N HIS A 2 9.57 -20.33 -16.36
CA HIS A 2 8.22 -19.73 -16.38
C HIS A 2 8.00 -18.56 -17.37
N MET A 3 9.02 -18.18 -18.16
CA MET A 3 9.04 -16.92 -18.91
C MET A 3 8.79 -17.06 -20.42
N GLN A 4 8.56 -18.27 -20.96
CA GLN A 4 8.57 -18.46 -22.42
C GLN A 4 7.27 -18.08 -23.14
N ILE A 5 6.09 -18.45 -22.63
CA ILE A 5 4.79 -18.08 -23.25
C ILE A 5 4.41 -16.61 -22.91
N ILE A 6 4.88 -16.14 -21.77
CA ILE A 6 4.73 -14.77 -21.28
C ILE A 6 5.59 -13.78 -22.11
N ASN A 7 6.63 -14.25 -22.82
CA ASN A 7 7.63 -13.40 -23.44
C ASN A 7 7.10 -12.48 -24.55
N ARG A 8 6.15 -12.94 -25.40
CA ARG A 8 5.73 -12.15 -26.57
C ARG A 8 4.91 -10.92 -26.17
N TYR A 9 3.89 -11.11 -25.34
CA TYR A 9 3.04 -9.99 -24.89
C TYR A 9 3.81 -9.03 -23.98
N TRP A 10 4.68 -9.55 -23.11
CA TRP A 10 5.49 -8.69 -22.24
C TRP A 10 6.49 -7.83 -23.01
N LYS A 11 7.07 -8.32 -24.11
CA LYS A 11 7.88 -7.46 -25.00
C LYS A 11 7.07 -6.31 -25.57
N VAL A 12 5.87 -6.57 -26.07
CA VAL A 12 4.99 -5.53 -26.63
C VAL A 12 4.58 -4.52 -25.56
N ILE A 13 4.10 -5.00 -24.40
CA ILE A 13 3.73 -4.16 -23.26
C ILE A 13 4.93 -3.32 -22.82
N PHE A 14 6.11 -3.94 -22.69
CA PHE A 14 7.32 -3.23 -22.29
C PHE A 14 7.69 -2.14 -23.30
N VAL A 15 7.76 -2.45 -24.59
CA VAL A 15 8.07 -1.46 -25.64
C VAL A 15 7.04 -0.32 -25.61
N PHE A 16 5.76 -0.64 -25.50
CA PHE A 16 4.71 0.38 -25.40
C PHE A 16 4.86 1.26 -24.15
N SER A 17 5.18 0.66 -23.00
CA SER A 17 5.44 1.40 -21.76
C SER A 17 6.67 2.31 -21.87
N VAL A 18 7.76 1.85 -22.51
CA VAL A 18 8.95 2.68 -22.74
C VAL A 18 8.62 3.86 -23.66
N LEU A 19 7.93 3.60 -24.79
CA LEU A 19 7.53 4.65 -25.71
C LEU A 19 6.61 5.67 -25.02
N SER A 20 5.61 5.20 -24.27
CA SER A 20 4.70 6.08 -23.52
C SER A 20 5.46 6.92 -22.50
N TRP A 21 6.41 6.33 -21.76
CA TRP A 21 7.24 7.03 -20.78
C TRP A 21 8.07 8.14 -21.43
N VAL A 22 8.74 7.83 -22.55
CA VAL A 22 9.55 8.79 -23.31
C VAL A 22 8.67 9.91 -23.88
N THR A 23 7.54 9.57 -24.48
CA THR A 23 6.61 10.56 -25.06
C THR A 23 6.06 11.50 -24.00
N ILE A 24 5.56 10.97 -22.87
CA ILE A 24 5.06 11.80 -21.77
C ILE A 24 6.19 12.68 -21.25
N THR A 25 7.37 12.12 -20.97
CA THR A 25 8.53 12.90 -20.48
C THR A 25 8.91 14.03 -21.45
N ALA A 26 8.94 13.76 -22.75
CA ALA A 26 9.32 14.74 -23.78
C ALA A 26 8.28 15.85 -23.95
N ILE A 27 7.01 15.61 -23.66
CA ILE A 27 5.96 16.63 -23.72
C ILE A 27 5.92 17.44 -22.42
N SER A 28 5.96 16.76 -21.28
CA SER A 28 5.92 17.37 -19.95
C SER A 28 7.13 18.27 -19.65
N ILE A 29 8.28 18.03 -20.29
CA ILE A 29 9.47 18.86 -20.06
C ILE A 29 9.30 20.30 -20.59
N GLU A 30 8.50 20.50 -21.64
CA GLU A 30 8.29 21.82 -22.25
C GLU A 30 7.47 22.76 -21.35
N SER A 31 6.64 22.20 -20.46
CA SER A 31 5.86 22.98 -19.48
C SER A 31 6.53 23.10 -18.12
N PHE A 32 7.57 22.29 -17.87
CA PHE A 32 8.20 22.21 -16.56
C PHE A 32 9.00 23.47 -16.25
N LYS A 33 8.73 24.10 -15.11
CA LYS A 33 9.32 25.40 -14.73
C LYS A 33 10.76 25.31 -14.20
N GLY A 34 11.22 24.13 -13.79
CA GLY A 34 12.56 23.91 -13.24
C GLY A 34 13.63 23.65 -14.31
N SER A 35 14.76 23.07 -13.88
CA SER A 35 15.83 22.61 -14.78
C SER A 35 15.38 21.38 -15.55
N HIS A 36 15.47 21.47 -16.88
CA HIS A 36 15.17 20.38 -17.80
C HIS A 36 16.12 19.19 -17.59
N GLU A 37 17.40 19.46 -17.33
CA GLU A 37 18.41 18.42 -17.06
C GLU A 37 18.03 17.60 -15.83
N LEU A 38 17.57 18.27 -14.77
CA LEU A 38 17.15 17.61 -13.55
C LEU A 38 15.85 16.82 -13.73
N TYR A 39 14.91 17.34 -14.52
CA TYR A 39 13.68 16.63 -14.89
C TYR A 39 13.96 15.35 -15.69
N ILE A 40 14.90 15.40 -16.64
CA ILE A 40 15.36 14.23 -17.39
C ILE A 40 16.01 13.22 -16.46
N LEU A 41 16.92 13.66 -15.58
CA LEU A 41 17.57 12.77 -14.61
C LEU A 41 16.55 12.10 -13.69
N PHE A 42 15.59 12.87 -13.16
CA PHE A 42 14.46 12.35 -12.39
C PHE A 42 13.70 11.26 -13.15
N SER A 43 13.33 11.54 -14.40
CA SER A 43 12.60 10.60 -15.24
C SER A 43 13.39 9.31 -15.53
N ILE A 44 14.70 9.43 -15.79
CA ILE A 44 15.59 8.29 -16.01
C ILE A 44 15.72 7.43 -14.73
N VAL A 45 15.93 8.06 -13.58
CA VAL A 45 16.07 7.33 -12.29
C VAL A 45 14.80 6.54 -11.98
N PHE A 46 13.63 7.18 -12.08
CA PHE A 46 12.35 6.51 -11.83
C PHE A 46 12.06 5.41 -12.87
N PHE A 47 12.44 5.60 -14.12
CA PHE A 47 12.35 4.56 -15.15
C PHE A 47 13.24 3.36 -14.81
N ILE A 48 14.50 3.59 -14.45
CA ILE A 48 15.45 2.52 -14.09
C ILE A 48 14.91 1.68 -12.94
N ILE A 49 14.39 2.29 -11.88
CA ILE A 49 13.86 1.54 -10.73
C ILE A 49 12.58 0.78 -11.08
N ALA A 50 11.69 1.37 -11.89
CA ALA A 50 10.45 0.73 -12.33
C ALA A 50 10.73 -0.50 -13.21
N VAL A 51 11.68 -0.37 -14.15
CA VAL A 51 12.16 -1.49 -14.96
C VAL A 51 12.83 -2.54 -14.07
N ASP A 52 13.70 -2.12 -13.16
CA ASP A 52 14.40 -3.04 -12.25
C ASP A 52 13.45 -3.84 -11.37
N CYS A 53 12.38 -3.23 -10.84
CA CYS A 53 11.45 -3.93 -9.96
C CYS A 53 10.62 -4.99 -10.71
N ILE A 54 10.37 -4.81 -12.01
CA ILE A 54 9.67 -5.79 -12.86
C ILE A 54 10.58 -6.96 -13.22
N PHE A 55 11.81 -6.68 -13.67
CA PHE A 55 12.70 -7.73 -14.19
C PHE A 55 13.55 -8.42 -13.12
N ARG A 56 13.86 -7.72 -12.02
CA ARG A 56 14.71 -8.23 -10.94
C ARG A 56 14.11 -7.93 -9.55
N PRO A 57 12.85 -8.34 -9.27
CA PRO A 57 12.26 -8.16 -7.96
C PRO A 57 13.04 -8.96 -6.91
N ILE A 58 13.38 -8.31 -5.80
CA ILE A 58 14.00 -8.98 -4.64
C ILE A 58 12.95 -9.47 -3.62
N GLY A 59 11.73 -8.95 -3.69
CA GLY A 59 10.62 -9.24 -2.78
C GLY A 59 9.40 -8.37 -3.10
N PHE A 60 8.27 -8.67 -2.47
CA PHE A 60 7.00 -7.97 -2.65
C PHE A 60 7.06 -6.52 -2.15
N SER A 61 7.73 -6.27 -1.02
CA SER A 61 7.87 -4.95 -0.42
C SER A 61 8.59 -3.98 -1.35
N TYR A 62 9.68 -4.43 -1.98
CA TYR A 62 10.40 -3.62 -2.95
C TYR A 62 9.55 -3.34 -4.18
N PHE A 63 8.87 -4.36 -4.72
CA PHE A 63 8.00 -4.21 -5.88
C PHE A 63 6.90 -3.17 -5.64
N PHE A 64 6.13 -3.31 -4.55
CA PHE A 64 5.05 -2.38 -4.24
C PHE A 64 5.58 -0.99 -3.86
N LEU A 65 6.73 -0.89 -3.18
CA LEU A 65 7.32 0.40 -2.84
C LEU A 65 7.71 1.16 -4.11
N VAL A 66 8.39 0.51 -5.06
CA VAL A 66 8.72 1.13 -6.35
C VAL A 66 7.45 1.52 -7.10
N ALA A 67 6.42 0.68 -7.11
CA ALA A 67 5.14 1.02 -7.75
C ALA A 67 4.52 2.28 -7.13
N PHE A 68 4.46 2.40 -5.80
CA PHE A 68 3.95 3.59 -5.12
C PHE A 68 4.80 4.83 -5.39
N LEU A 69 6.12 4.70 -5.38
CA LEU A 69 7.01 5.81 -5.69
C LEU A 69 6.88 6.26 -7.14
N THR A 70 6.83 5.34 -8.11
CA THR A 70 6.62 5.67 -9.52
C THR A 70 5.28 6.37 -9.73
N LEU A 71 4.21 5.94 -9.07
CA LEU A 71 2.90 6.57 -9.18
C LEU A 71 2.83 7.92 -8.47
N GLY A 72 3.32 7.99 -7.22
CA GLY A 72 3.25 9.18 -6.36
C GLY A 72 4.26 10.29 -6.69
N PHE A 73 5.32 9.98 -7.45
CA PHE A 73 6.31 10.96 -7.90
C PHE A 73 6.30 11.13 -9.42
N TRP A 74 6.80 10.13 -10.17
CA TRP A 74 7.01 10.32 -11.62
C TRP A 74 5.70 10.47 -12.37
N ALA A 75 4.77 9.52 -12.23
CA ALA A 75 3.51 9.58 -12.97
C ALA A 75 2.71 10.81 -12.57
N LYS A 76 2.69 11.13 -11.27
CA LYS A 76 2.04 12.33 -10.77
C LYS A 76 2.59 13.60 -11.42
N LEU A 77 3.89 13.88 -11.25
CA LEU A 77 4.51 15.07 -11.84
C LEU A 77 4.30 15.11 -13.35
N ALA A 78 4.64 14.02 -14.04
CA ALA A 78 4.60 13.98 -15.49
C ALA A 78 3.19 14.20 -16.05
N LEU A 79 2.15 13.67 -15.40
CA LEU A 79 0.76 13.85 -15.83
C LEU A 79 0.21 15.24 -15.48
N HIS A 80 0.59 15.82 -14.34
CA HIS A 80 0.26 17.23 -14.04
C HIS A 80 0.85 18.17 -15.09
N GLU A 81 2.11 17.96 -15.46
CA GLU A 81 2.76 18.72 -16.53
C GLU A 81 2.18 18.41 -17.90
N PHE A 82 1.80 17.17 -18.17
CA PHE A 82 1.20 16.80 -19.47
C PHE A 82 -0.19 17.42 -19.66
N PHE A 83 -1.02 17.41 -18.62
CA PHE A 83 -2.42 17.86 -18.68
C PHE A 83 -2.64 19.29 -18.17
N GLN A 84 -1.64 19.92 -17.57
CA GLN A 84 -1.68 21.30 -17.07
C GLN A 84 -2.85 21.57 -16.11
N TYR A 85 -3.04 20.68 -15.12
CA TYR A 85 -4.06 20.84 -14.06
C TYR A 85 -3.41 20.97 -12.68
N PRO A 86 -4.05 21.67 -11.73
CA PRO A 86 -3.46 21.92 -10.40
C PRO A 86 -3.44 20.67 -9.53
N TYR A 87 -2.48 20.60 -8.60
CA TYR A 87 -2.44 19.58 -7.55
C TYR A 87 -3.67 19.67 -6.65
N LEU A 88 -4.32 18.52 -6.41
CA LEU A 88 -5.50 18.44 -5.55
C LEU A 88 -5.15 18.46 -4.06
N GLU A 89 -4.05 17.79 -3.69
CA GLU A 89 -3.59 17.75 -2.30
C GLU A 89 -2.76 19.02 -1.98
N PRO A 90 -2.83 19.53 -0.74
CA PRO A 90 -2.22 20.80 -0.40
C PRO A 90 -0.68 20.73 -0.45
N THR A 91 -0.08 21.69 -1.13
CA THR A 91 1.38 21.82 -1.32
C THR A 91 2.01 22.84 -0.35
N GLY A 92 1.27 23.29 0.67
CA GLY A 92 1.75 24.18 1.71
C GLY A 92 2.21 25.55 1.20
N LEU A 93 3.44 25.93 1.56
CA LEU A 93 4.07 27.20 1.17
C LEU A 93 4.85 27.13 -0.14
N PHE A 94 4.69 26.07 -0.93
CA PHE A 94 5.40 25.91 -2.19
C PHE A 94 5.09 27.06 -3.16
N ASP A 95 6.14 27.75 -3.63
CA ASP A 95 6.03 29.01 -4.39
C ASP A 95 6.03 28.82 -5.91
N ASP A 96 6.10 27.57 -6.37
CA ASP A 96 6.11 27.20 -7.80
C ASP A 96 7.29 27.80 -8.58
N SER A 97 8.35 28.25 -7.89
CA SER A 97 9.55 28.80 -8.51
C SER A 97 10.43 27.70 -9.10
N ALA A 98 11.21 28.05 -10.13
CA ALA A 98 12.16 27.12 -10.75
C ALA A 98 13.14 26.51 -9.74
N SER A 99 13.57 27.30 -8.74
CA SER A 99 14.46 26.84 -7.66
C SER A 99 13.78 25.81 -6.76
N SER A 100 12.55 26.07 -6.33
CA SER A 100 11.79 25.13 -5.50
C SER A 100 11.51 23.82 -6.22
N TRP A 101 11.19 23.86 -7.52
CA TRP A 101 11.08 22.65 -8.34
C TRP A 101 12.38 21.86 -8.43
N ASN A 102 13.52 22.54 -8.57
CA ASN A 102 14.82 21.88 -8.59
C ASN A 102 15.12 21.17 -7.26
N GLU A 103 14.74 21.78 -6.14
CA GLU A 103 14.88 21.17 -4.82
C GLU A 103 13.98 19.94 -4.67
N VAL A 104 12.71 20.01 -5.09
CA VAL A 104 11.76 18.89 -5.08
C VAL A 104 12.30 17.70 -5.88
N LEU A 105 12.76 17.93 -7.10
CA LEU A 105 13.32 16.87 -7.94
C LEU A 105 14.58 16.27 -7.33
N SER A 106 15.45 17.09 -6.73
CA SER A 106 16.66 16.62 -6.06
C SER A 106 16.34 15.67 -4.90
N VAL A 107 15.35 16.03 -4.06
CA VAL A 107 14.88 15.18 -2.96
C VAL A 107 14.32 13.86 -3.49
N ALA A 108 13.49 13.90 -4.54
CA ALA A 108 12.88 12.71 -5.12
C ALA A 108 13.92 11.79 -5.77
N ILE A 109 14.89 12.34 -6.52
CA ILE A 109 16.01 11.59 -7.11
C ILE A 109 16.82 10.89 -6.02
N VAL A 110 17.22 11.61 -4.97
CA VAL A 110 18.04 11.05 -3.89
C VAL A 110 17.29 9.95 -3.13
N GLY A 111 16.01 10.16 -2.83
CA GLY A 111 15.16 9.14 -2.22
C GLY A 111 15.01 7.89 -3.09
N ALA A 112 14.77 8.04 -4.39
CA ALA A 112 14.68 6.93 -5.33
C ALA A 112 16.01 6.15 -5.46
N LEU A 113 17.14 6.86 -5.53
CA LEU A 113 18.48 6.24 -5.55
C LEU A 113 18.79 5.48 -4.25
N ALA A 114 18.35 5.98 -3.10
CA ALA A 114 18.48 5.28 -1.82
C ALA A 114 17.74 3.93 -1.82
N VAL A 115 16.51 3.91 -2.32
CA VAL A 115 15.69 2.69 -2.46
C VAL A 115 16.40 1.69 -3.39
N PHE A 116 16.88 2.15 -4.54
CA PHE A 116 17.56 1.32 -5.53
C PHE A 116 18.88 0.73 -5.02
N THR A 117 19.75 1.58 -4.46
CA THR A 117 21.07 1.17 -3.95
C THR A 117 20.95 0.22 -2.76
N THR A 118 19.97 0.44 -1.87
CA THR A 118 19.65 -0.49 -0.78
C THR A 118 19.28 -1.87 -1.31
N LYS A 119 18.41 -1.92 -2.34
CA LYS A 119 18.07 -3.19 -2.99
C LYS A 119 19.30 -3.85 -3.62
N MET A 120 20.18 -3.10 -4.28
CA MET A 120 21.41 -3.66 -4.86
C MET A 120 22.34 -4.23 -3.78
N ALA A 121 22.50 -3.53 -2.66
CA ALA A 121 23.30 -4.01 -1.53
C ALA A 121 22.72 -5.31 -0.95
N LEU A 122 21.40 -5.34 -0.75
CA LEU A 122 20.71 -6.53 -0.25
C LEU A 122 20.73 -7.69 -1.23
N ALA A 123 20.64 -7.45 -2.53
CA ALA A 123 20.66 -8.49 -3.55
C ALA A 123 21.97 -9.30 -3.57
N LYS A 124 23.09 -8.73 -3.08
CA LYS A 124 24.36 -9.45 -2.93
C LYS A 124 24.33 -10.49 -1.80
N HIS A 125 23.54 -10.24 -0.76
CA HIS A 125 23.49 -11.07 0.45
C HIS A 125 22.25 -11.94 0.54
N LEU A 126 21.17 -11.54 -0.11
CA LEU A 126 19.92 -12.28 -0.15
C LEU A 126 19.94 -13.17 -1.39
N SER A 127 19.86 -14.50 -1.19
CA SER A 127 19.60 -15.42 -2.28
C SER A 127 18.31 -15.05 -3.03
N SER A 128 18.31 -15.33 -4.33
CA SER A 128 17.30 -14.95 -5.31
C SER A 128 15.90 -15.36 -4.85
N SER A 129 15.12 -14.40 -4.31
CA SER A 129 13.76 -14.56 -3.76
C SER A 129 13.62 -15.66 -2.68
N PRO A 130 12.76 -15.54 -1.65
CA PRO A 130 12.42 -16.72 -0.88
C PRO A 130 11.77 -17.70 -1.85
N ASN A 131 12.16 -18.97 -1.82
CA ASN A 131 11.69 -19.97 -2.79
C ASN A 131 10.14 -19.91 -2.83
N PRO A 132 9.52 -19.37 -3.90
CA PRO A 132 8.08 -19.08 -3.92
C PRO A 132 7.22 -20.36 -3.94
N THR A 133 7.90 -21.52 -3.97
CA THR A 133 7.34 -22.85 -3.86
C THR A 133 7.27 -23.37 -2.42
N SER A 134 7.87 -22.67 -1.45
CA SER A 134 7.68 -23.00 -0.04
C SER A 134 6.22 -22.77 0.31
N LEU A 135 5.55 -23.85 0.69
CA LEU A 135 4.14 -23.84 1.06
C LEU A 135 4.04 -24.09 2.56
N PRO A 136 3.16 -23.37 3.27
CA PRO A 136 3.05 -23.49 4.71
C PRO A 136 2.57 -24.89 5.09
N ASN A 137 3.13 -25.47 6.15
CA ASN A 137 2.58 -26.70 6.72
C ASN A 137 1.27 -26.35 7.47
N PRO A 138 0.12 -26.91 7.04
CA PRO A 138 -1.11 -26.74 7.80
C PRO A 138 -0.99 -27.44 9.14
N PRO A 139 -1.61 -26.90 10.20
CA PRO A 139 -1.71 -27.62 11.46
C PRO A 139 -2.39 -28.98 11.30
N SER A 140 -2.04 -29.98 12.11
CA SER A 140 -2.57 -31.35 11.98
C SER A 140 -4.08 -31.43 12.22
N TRP A 141 -4.62 -30.50 13.01
CA TRP A 141 -6.05 -30.35 13.28
C TRP A 141 -6.79 -29.59 12.17
N TYR A 142 -6.08 -28.89 11.27
CA TYR A 142 -6.75 -28.05 10.27
C TYR A 142 -7.67 -28.84 9.33
N PRO A 143 -7.32 -30.03 8.82
CA PRO A 143 -8.20 -30.80 7.94
C PRO A 143 -9.57 -31.12 8.56
N THR A 144 -9.64 -31.37 9.88
CA THR A 144 -10.88 -31.76 10.56
C THR A 144 -11.81 -30.56 10.80
N VAL A 145 -11.24 -29.38 11.05
CA VAL A 145 -12.02 -28.15 11.31
C VAL A 145 -12.08 -27.19 10.11
N ARG A 146 -11.57 -27.60 8.94
CA ARG A 146 -11.44 -26.74 7.76
C ARG A 146 -12.74 -26.03 7.38
N ILE A 147 -13.85 -26.77 7.28
CA ILE A 147 -15.15 -26.21 6.88
C ILE A 147 -15.72 -25.28 7.97
N PRO A 148 -15.75 -25.68 9.26
CA PRO A 148 -16.09 -24.77 10.35
C PRO A 148 -15.26 -23.48 10.35
N LEU A 149 -13.94 -23.57 10.13
CA LEU A 149 -13.06 -22.42 10.13
C LEU A 149 -13.35 -21.47 8.97
N TRP A 150 -13.54 -21.98 7.75
CA TRP A 150 -13.97 -21.15 6.61
C TRP A 150 -15.32 -20.51 6.84
N THR A 151 -16.27 -21.23 7.44
CA THR A 151 -17.60 -20.70 7.78
C THR A 151 -17.49 -19.55 8.77
N LEU A 152 -16.71 -19.73 9.84
CA LEU A 152 -16.43 -18.68 10.81
C LEU A 152 -15.77 -17.46 10.16
N MET A 153 -14.84 -17.67 9.22
CA MET A 153 -14.20 -16.57 8.48
C MET A 153 -15.17 -15.82 7.57
N CYS A 154 -16.03 -16.51 6.83
CA CYS A 154 -17.07 -15.84 6.04
C CYS A 154 -17.98 -14.98 6.93
N ILE A 155 -18.38 -15.49 8.10
CA ILE A 155 -19.19 -14.75 9.07
C ILE A 155 -18.41 -13.53 9.59
N ALA A 156 -17.16 -13.70 10.04
CA ALA A 156 -16.35 -12.62 10.60
C ALA A 156 -16.07 -11.50 9.58
N VAL A 157 -15.80 -11.87 8.33
CA VAL A 157 -15.56 -10.95 7.22
C VAL A 157 -16.77 -10.07 6.90
N VAL A 158 -17.99 -10.52 7.18
CA VAL A 158 -19.20 -9.71 6.99
C VAL A 158 -19.59 -9.00 8.27
N ALA A 159 -19.62 -9.72 9.40
CA ALA A 159 -20.13 -9.21 10.66
C ALA A 159 -19.27 -8.09 11.24
N LEU A 160 -17.94 -8.23 11.25
CA LEU A 160 -17.06 -7.22 11.85
C LEU A 160 -17.04 -5.91 11.05
N PRO A 161 -16.93 -5.91 9.70
CA PRO A 161 -17.10 -4.69 8.92
C PRO A 161 -18.51 -4.09 9.03
N HIS A 162 -19.57 -4.90 9.13
CA HIS A 162 -20.92 -4.39 9.36
C HIS A 162 -21.03 -3.67 10.73
N LEU A 163 -20.49 -4.26 11.80
CA LEU A 163 -20.40 -3.64 13.11
C LEU A 163 -19.60 -2.34 13.07
N ASN A 164 -18.49 -2.29 12.34
CA ASN A 164 -17.72 -1.05 12.21
C ASN A 164 -18.46 0.02 11.38
N SER A 165 -19.21 -0.37 10.35
CA SER A 165 -20.01 0.56 9.54
C SER A 165 -21.17 1.16 10.34
N THR A 166 -21.74 0.40 11.28
CA THR A 166 -22.81 0.88 12.17
C THR A 166 -22.26 1.73 13.31
N LEU A 167 -21.22 1.26 14.00
CA LEU A 167 -20.64 1.93 15.18
C LEU A 167 -19.65 3.05 14.83
N GLY A 168 -19.11 3.07 13.62
CA GLY A 168 -18.12 4.05 13.17
C GLY A 168 -16.84 4.07 14.01
N VAL A 169 -16.27 2.91 14.35
CA VAL A 169 -15.09 2.82 15.22
C VAL A 169 -13.82 3.25 14.48
N SER A 170 -13.65 2.82 13.24
CA SER A 170 -12.49 3.14 12.40
C SER A 170 -12.95 3.39 10.96
N GLN A 171 -13.03 4.67 10.58
CA GLN A 171 -13.43 5.09 9.24
C GLN A 171 -12.45 6.14 8.73
N SER A 172 -11.95 5.97 7.50
CA SER A 172 -10.99 6.87 6.88
C SER A 172 -11.67 8.16 6.46
N GLY A 173 -11.19 9.29 7.01
CA GLY A 173 -11.72 10.63 6.70
C GLY A 173 -12.81 11.11 7.67
N ASN A 174 -13.39 10.22 8.48
CA ASN A 174 -14.42 10.58 9.45
C ASN A 174 -13.87 10.42 10.86
N ALA A 175 -14.30 11.29 11.77
CA ALA A 175 -14.06 11.08 13.20
C ALA A 175 -14.79 9.80 13.67
N ALA A 176 -14.20 9.10 14.64
CA ALA A 176 -14.82 7.90 15.20
C ALA A 176 -16.11 8.27 15.93
N ARG A 177 -17.23 7.64 15.55
CA ARG A 177 -18.53 7.82 16.22
C ARG A 177 -18.57 7.13 17.57
N LEU A 178 -17.92 5.97 17.69
CA LEU A 178 -17.73 5.26 18.95
C LEU A 178 -16.25 5.19 19.28
N VAL A 179 -15.84 5.93 20.32
CA VAL A 179 -14.48 5.88 20.87
C VAL A 179 -14.42 4.75 21.91
N LEU A 180 -13.75 3.66 21.55
CA LEU A 180 -13.55 2.54 22.46
C LEU A 180 -12.37 2.83 23.43
N PRO A 181 -12.43 2.33 24.68
CA PRO A 181 -11.32 2.49 25.61
C PRO A 181 -10.05 1.82 25.05
N TRP A 182 -8.88 2.38 25.36
CA TRP A 182 -7.61 1.77 24.97
C TRP A 182 -7.46 0.38 25.61
N PRO A 183 -7.03 -0.66 24.86
CA PRO A 183 -6.52 -0.65 23.49
C PRO A 183 -7.55 -1.03 22.39
N PHE A 184 -8.84 -1.13 22.72
CA PHE A 184 -9.84 -1.76 21.87
C PHE A 184 -10.11 -1.02 20.54
N GLY A 185 -10.03 0.32 20.53
CA GLY A 185 -10.16 1.09 19.28
C GLY A 185 -9.06 0.77 18.27
N GLY A 186 -7.81 0.69 18.75
CA GLY A 186 -6.66 0.28 17.93
C GLY A 186 -6.76 -1.17 17.47
N LEU A 187 -7.25 -2.07 18.33
CA LEU A 187 -7.49 -3.47 17.96
C LEU A 187 -8.57 -3.58 16.87
N ALA A 188 -9.67 -2.82 16.97
CA ALA A 188 -10.70 -2.78 15.95
C ALA A 188 -10.15 -2.30 14.59
N ALA A 189 -9.38 -1.21 14.59
CA ALA A 189 -8.70 -0.72 13.39
C ALA A 189 -7.73 -1.77 12.82
N TRP A 190 -6.97 -2.47 13.67
CA TRP A 190 -6.08 -3.55 13.25
C TRP A 190 -6.82 -4.74 12.64
N VAL A 191 -7.94 -5.18 13.24
CA VAL A 191 -8.75 -6.29 12.71
C VAL A 191 -9.25 -5.97 11.30
N LEU A 192 -9.71 -4.74 11.06
CA LEU A 192 -10.25 -4.31 9.78
C LEU A 192 -9.16 -4.04 8.73
N GLY A 193 -8.01 -3.50 9.13
CA GLY A 193 -6.92 -3.15 8.21
C GLY A 193 -5.91 -4.28 7.93
N PHE A 194 -5.80 -5.26 8.83
CA PHE A 194 -4.81 -6.35 8.70
C PHE A 194 -5.34 -7.70 9.16
N GLY A 195 -5.99 -7.77 10.33
CA GLY A 195 -6.31 -9.04 10.99
C GLY A 195 -7.18 -9.98 10.15
N LEU A 196 -8.29 -9.49 9.60
CA LEU A 196 -9.21 -10.31 8.79
C LEU A 196 -8.53 -10.88 7.55
N ILE A 197 -7.93 -10.02 6.72
CA ILE A 197 -7.22 -10.45 5.53
C ILE A 197 -6.03 -11.37 5.85
N ALA A 198 -5.26 -11.10 6.91
CA ALA A 198 -4.15 -11.94 7.32
C ALA A 198 -4.59 -13.35 7.77
N CYS A 199 -5.73 -13.45 8.47
CA CYS A 199 -6.36 -14.73 8.80
C CYS A 199 -6.79 -15.49 7.53
N VAL A 200 -7.47 -14.82 6.60
CA VAL A 200 -7.90 -15.43 5.33
C VAL A 200 -6.69 -15.92 4.52
N LEU A 201 -5.64 -15.10 4.37
CA LEU A 201 -4.42 -15.47 3.64
C LEU A 201 -3.65 -16.62 4.31
N THR A 202 -3.72 -16.71 5.65
CA THR A 202 -3.18 -17.86 6.40
C THR A 202 -3.86 -19.16 5.99
N ILE A 203 -5.20 -19.17 6.01
CA ILE A 203 -6.01 -20.34 5.67
C ILE A 203 -5.86 -20.70 4.18
N VAL A 204 -5.83 -19.70 3.29
CA VAL A 204 -5.53 -19.89 1.86
C VAL A 204 -4.19 -20.58 1.67
N GLY A 205 -3.16 -20.18 2.42
CA GLY A 205 -1.84 -20.82 2.35
C GLY A 205 -1.91 -22.30 2.72
N TRP A 206 -2.61 -22.64 3.80
CA TRP A 206 -2.84 -24.02 4.23
C TRP A 206 -3.61 -24.83 3.18
N ASP A 207 -4.66 -24.25 2.59
CA ASP A 207 -5.44 -24.87 1.52
C ASP A 207 -4.62 -25.09 0.24
N HIS A 208 -3.72 -24.16 -0.10
CA HIS A 208 -2.79 -24.33 -1.22
C HIS A 208 -1.92 -25.57 -0.98
N ARG A 209 -1.30 -25.72 0.21
CA ARG A 209 -0.50 -26.90 0.55
C ARG A 209 -1.30 -28.20 0.40
N MET A 210 -2.55 -28.20 0.84
CA MET A 210 -3.47 -29.34 0.73
C MET A 210 -4.10 -29.52 -0.68
N ARG A 211 -3.66 -28.73 -1.67
CA ARG A 211 -4.17 -28.73 -3.05
C ARG A 211 -5.69 -28.54 -3.17
N LYS A 212 -6.31 -27.87 -2.21
CA LYS A 212 -7.75 -27.57 -2.24
C LYS A 212 -8.10 -26.54 -3.33
N ASN A 213 -9.38 -26.49 -3.67
CA ASN A 213 -9.90 -25.58 -4.71
C ASN A 213 -9.65 -24.12 -4.30
N TRP A 214 -9.00 -23.36 -5.18
CA TRP A 214 -8.64 -21.95 -4.93
C TRP A 214 -9.84 -21.01 -4.98
N LEU A 215 -10.96 -21.42 -5.58
CA LEU A 215 -12.16 -20.58 -5.75
C LEU A 215 -12.72 -20.06 -4.42
N VAL A 216 -12.73 -20.89 -3.37
CA VAL A 216 -13.21 -20.48 -2.04
C VAL A 216 -12.38 -19.30 -1.52
N GLY A 217 -11.05 -19.44 -1.55
CA GLY A 217 -10.16 -18.36 -1.12
C GLY A 217 -10.32 -17.09 -1.96
N PHE A 218 -10.50 -17.23 -3.27
CA PHE A 218 -10.69 -16.08 -4.17
C PHE A 218 -11.96 -15.29 -3.82
N PHE A 219 -13.11 -15.95 -3.72
CA PHE A 219 -14.36 -15.26 -3.40
C PHE A 219 -14.38 -14.69 -1.98
N VAL A 220 -13.79 -15.39 -0.99
CA VAL A 220 -13.71 -14.85 0.38
C VAL A 220 -12.80 -13.62 0.45
N ILE A 221 -11.71 -13.58 -0.31
CA ILE A 221 -10.83 -12.39 -0.37
C ILE A 221 -11.49 -11.21 -1.07
N LEU A 222 -12.27 -11.45 -2.13
CA LEU A 222 -13.06 -10.38 -2.75
C LEU A 222 -14.13 -9.84 -1.80
N LEU A 223 -14.81 -10.73 -1.07
CA LEU A 223 -15.81 -10.36 -0.07
C LEU A 223 -15.17 -9.58 1.08
N GLU A 224 -13.99 -10.00 1.54
CA GLU A 224 -13.21 -9.32 2.58
C GLU A 224 -12.78 -7.94 2.11
N GLY A 225 -12.12 -7.84 0.97
CA GLY A 225 -11.68 -6.55 0.43
C GLY A 225 -12.85 -5.58 0.26
N TYR A 226 -13.99 -6.05 -0.25
CA TYR A 226 -15.20 -5.23 -0.43
C TYR A 226 -15.77 -4.74 0.91
N SER A 227 -15.92 -5.65 1.86
CA SER A 227 -16.53 -5.37 3.17
C SER A 227 -15.64 -4.43 3.99
N SER A 228 -14.33 -4.70 4.05
CA SER A 228 -13.34 -3.88 4.73
C SER A 228 -13.22 -2.49 4.09
N ALA A 229 -13.18 -2.39 2.76
CA ALA A 229 -13.13 -1.10 2.06
C ALA A 229 -14.38 -0.24 2.31
N THR A 230 -15.57 -0.83 2.18
CA THR A 230 -16.84 -0.14 2.43
C THR A 230 -16.94 0.33 3.87
N SER A 231 -16.67 -0.56 4.83
CA SER A 231 -16.79 -0.26 6.25
C SER A 231 -15.82 0.81 6.73
N SER A 232 -14.57 0.75 6.28
CA SER A 232 -13.53 1.72 6.62
C SER A 232 -13.58 2.98 5.76
N LEU A 233 -14.53 3.10 4.82
CA LEU A 233 -14.59 4.17 3.83
C LEU A 233 -13.28 4.36 3.05
N SER A 234 -12.50 3.31 2.85
CA SER A 234 -11.19 3.37 2.18
C SER A 234 -11.23 2.71 0.81
N ARG A 235 -11.22 3.53 -0.24
CA ARG A 235 -11.17 3.08 -1.64
C ARG A 235 -9.95 2.20 -1.93
N ALA A 236 -8.80 2.54 -1.33
CA ALA A 236 -7.55 1.84 -1.56
C ALA A 236 -7.48 0.49 -0.84
N ALA A 237 -8.23 0.30 0.26
CA ALA A 237 -8.20 -0.94 1.05
C ALA A 237 -8.56 -2.17 0.19
N PHE A 238 -9.55 -2.06 -0.70
CA PHE A 238 -9.90 -3.15 -1.62
C PHE A 238 -8.69 -3.59 -2.45
N ILE A 239 -7.98 -2.63 -3.05
CA ILE A 239 -6.80 -2.88 -3.88
C ILE A 239 -5.69 -3.52 -3.04
N PHE A 240 -5.40 -2.94 -1.87
CA PHE A 240 -4.31 -3.40 -1.01
C PHE A 240 -4.55 -4.81 -0.44
N HIS A 241 -5.79 -5.19 -0.16
CA HIS A 241 -6.13 -6.51 0.38
C HIS A 241 -6.16 -7.58 -0.72
N THR A 242 -6.64 -7.25 -1.92
CA THR A 242 -6.92 -8.24 -2.97
C THR A 242 -5.76 -8.44 -3.96
N VAL A 243 -5.02 -7.40 -4.32
CA VAL A 243 -3.94 -7.47 -5.33
C VAL A 243 -2.83 -8.45 -4.93
N PRO A 244 -2.32 -8.46 -3.68
CA PRO A 244 -1.26 -9.41 -3.29
C PRO A 244 -1.70 -10.87 -3.46
N TYR A 245 -2.95 -11.18 -3.11
CA TYR A 245 -3.50 -12.52 -3.31
C TYR A 245 -3.63 -12.88 -4.79
N ILE A 246 -4.23 -12.00 -5.60
CA ILE A 246 -4.46 -12.23 -7.03
C ILE A 246 -3.14 -12.42 -7.75
N TRP A 247 -2.13 -11.61 -7.42
CA TRP A 247 -0.77 -11.78 -7.93
C TRP A 247 -0.26 -13.20 -7.68
N ASN A 248 -0.34 -13.68 -6.43
CA ASN A 248 0.14 -15.01 -6.06
C ASN A 248 -0.69 -16.14 -6.69
N LEU A 249 -2.01 -15.98 -6.77
CA LEU A 249 -2.92 -16.92 -7.42
C LEU A 249 -2.50 -17.12 -8.90
N CYS A 250 -2.41 -16.02 -9.64
CA CYS A 250 -2.09 -16.02 -11.07
C CYS A 250 -0.66 -16.49 -11.36
N THR A 251 0.29 -16.18 -10.47
CA THR A 251 1.72 -16.47 -10.70
C THR A 251 2.13 -17.86 -10.25
N PHE A 252 1.60 -18.35 -9.12
CA PHE A 252 2.12 -19.57 -8.47
C PHE A 252 1.09 -20.69 -8.37
N ARG A 253 -0.21 -20.40 -8.26
CA ARG A 253 -1.23 -21.44 -8.05
C ARG A 253 -1.83 -21.96 -9.35
N LEU A 254 -2.10 -21.10 -10.33
CA LEU A 254 -2.77 -21.49 -11.56
C LEU A 254 -1.84 -22.31 -12.48
N PRO A 255 -2.33 -23.44 -13.05
CA PRO A 255 -1.58 -24.19 -14.06
C PRO A 255 -1.26 -23.32 -15.26
N VAL A 256 -0.03 -23.39 -15.77
CA VAL A 256 0.44 -22.56 -16.89
C VAL A 256 -0.48 -22.66 -18.11
N SER A 257 -0.96 -23.86 -18.43
CA SER A 257 -1.90 -24.12 -19.54
C SER A 257 -3.24 -23.42 -19.40
N LYS A 258 -3.64 -23.03 -18.18
CA LYS A 258 -4.93 -22.39 -17.90
C LYS A 258 -4.84 -20.87 -17.72
N ARG A 259 -3.63 -20.31 -17.58
CA ARG A 259 -3.44 -18.89 -17.26
C ARG A 259 -4.00 -17.96 -18.35
N ALA A 260 -3.88 -18.34 -19.62
CA ALA A 260 -4.29 -17.51 -20.74
C ALA A 260 -5.78 -17.11 -20.70
N TYR A 261 -6.65 -17.95 -20.15
CA TYR A 261 -8.09 -17.66 -20.04
C TYR A 261 -8.54 -17.37 -18.60
N LEU A 262 -7.93 -17.99 -17.59
CA LEU A 262 -8.31 -17.73 -16.19
C LEU A 262 -7.86 -16.36 -15.69
N VAL A 263 -6.68 -15.87 -16.10
CA VAL A 263 -6.19 -14.56 -15.63
C VAL A 263 -7.09 -13.42 -16.12
N PRO A 264 -7.49 -13.33 -17.40
CA PRO A 264 -8.46 -12.34 -17.85
C PRO A 264 -9.81 -12.44 -17.13
N LEU A 265 -10.31 -13.66 -16.89
CA LEU A 265 -11.57 -13.87 -16.16
C LEU A 265 -11.48 -13.40 -14.71
N ILE A 266 -10.42 -13.79 -13.99
CA ILE A 266 -10.16 -13.33 -12.62
C ILE A 266 -10.06 -11.81 -12.57
N PHE A 267 -9.35 -11.21 -13.52
CA PHE A 267 -9.22 -9.77 -13.64
C PHE A 267 -10.57 -9.10 -13.88
N LEU A 268 -11.39 -9.63 -14.78
CA LEU A 268 -12.74 -9.12 -15.05
C LEU A 268 -13.61 -9.15 -13.78
N VAL A 269 -13.66 -10.30 -13.09
CA VAL A 269 -14.42 -10.43 -11.84
C VAL A 269 -13.90 -9.46 -10.78
N TRP A 270 -12.58 -9.33 -10.65
CA TRP A 270 -11.96 -8.38 -9.72
C TRP A 270 -12.32 -6.92 -10.05
N VAL A 271 -12.29 -6.52 -11.32
CA VAL A 271 -12.70 -5.17 -11.77
C VAL A 271 -14.16 -4.90 -11.45
N VAL A 272 -15.06 -5.86 -11.70
CA VAL A 272 -16.49 -5.72 -11.36
C VAL A 272 -16.68 -5.46 -9.87
N VAL A 273 -16.00 -6.23 -9.00
CA VAL A 273 -16.09 -6.04 -7.55
C VAL A 273 -15.39 -4.76 -7.09
N LEU A 274 -14.27 -4.36 -7.71
CA LEU A 274 -13.59 -3.09 -7.44
C LEU A 274 -14.55 -1.91 -7.72
N VAL A 275 -15.21 -1.90 -8.88
CA VAL A 275 -16.17 -0.84 -9.24
C VAL A 275 -17.35 -0.82 -8.25
N ALA A 276 -17.87 -1.99 -7.88
CA ALA A 276 -18.92 -2.09 -6.86
C ALA A 276 -18.44 -1.55 -5.49
N SER A 277 -17.21 -1.88 -5.09
CA SER A 277 -16.60 -1.38 -3.85
C SER A 277 -16.40 0.12 -3.87
N LEU A 278 -15.90 0.68 -4.97
CA LEU A 278 -15.71 2.11 -5.14
C LEU A 278 -17.05 2.84 -5.05
N ARG A 279 -18.06 2.36 -5.78
CA ARG A 279 -19.42 2.92 -5.72
C ARG A 279 -19.97 2.90 -4.29
N SER A 280 -19.88 1.75 -3.61
CA SER A 280 -20.33 1.59 -2.22
C SER A 280 -19.65 2.57 -1.25
N VAL A 281 -18.33 2.71 -1.34
CA VAL A 281 -17.57 3.67 -0.51
C VAL A 281 -18.00 5.12 -0.82
N MET A 282 -18.18 5.46 -2.10
CA MET A 282 -18.57 6.81 -2.50
C MET A 282 -20.00 7.13 -2.04
N GLU A 283 -20.97 6.26 -2.28
CA GLU A 283 -22.35 6.43 -1.80
C GLU A 283 -22.38 6.58 -0.28
N THR A 284 -21.65 5.74 0.46
CA THR A 284 -21.61 5.83 1.93
C THR A 284 -20.98 7.14 2.42
N ARG A 285 -20.01 7.71 1.69
CA ARG A 285 -19.43 9.02 2.00
C ARG A 285 -20.39 10.18 1.68
N TYR A 286 -21.12 10.12 0.56
CA TYR A 286 -22.02 11.19 0.14
C TYR A 286 -23.35 11.23 0.89
N TYR A 287 -23.86 10.08 1.33
CA TYR A 287 -25.10 10.00 2.11
C TYR A 287 -24.87 10.09 3.63
N ALA A 288 -23.63 10.28 4.08
CA ALA A 288 -23.39 10.73 5.45
C ALA A 288 -23.97 12.16 5.56
N PRO A 289 -24.97 12.39 6.42
CA PRO A 289 -25.73 13.64 6.43
C PRO A 289 -24.83 14.78 6.92
N ASP A 290 -24.26 15.53 6.00
CA ASP A 290 -23.83 16.90 6.26
C ASP A 290 -24.68 17.85 5.39
N PRO A 291 -25.70 18.51 5.98
CA PRO A 291 -26.56 19.46 5.29
C PRO A 291 -25.85 20.77 4.91
N SER A 292 -24.57 20.94 5.27
CA SER A 292 -23.85 22.20 5.18
C SER A 292 -22.91 22.31 3.98
N ALA A 293 -22.58 21.19 3.34
CA ALA A 293 -21.56 21.15 2.30
C ALA A 293 -22.16 20.92 0.90
N VAL A 294 -22.03 21.98 0.10
CA VAL A 294 -22.00 22.03 -1.37
C VAL A 294 -23.28 22.59 -2.02
N SER A 295 -23.47 23.88 -1.80
CA SER A 295 -24.04 24.82 -2.77
C SER A 295 -22.96 25.42 -3.69
N ASP A 296 -21.94 24.66 -4.08
CA ASP A 296 -20.95 25.14 -5.05
C ASP A 296 -21.28 24.59 -6.44
N GLU A 297 -21.87 25.48 -7.23
CA GLU A 297 -22.20 25.40 -8.67
C GLU A 297 -20.97 25.28 -9.59
N THR A 298 -19.78 24.96 -9.08
CA THR A 298 -18.50 25.03 -9.81
C THR A 298 -17.87 23.67 -10.10
N SER A 299 -18.64 22.75 -10.68
CA SER A 299 -18.02 21.70 -11.48
C SER A 299 -18.84 21.27 -12.68
N LEU A 300 -18.51 21.87 -13.83
CA LEU A 300 -18.94 21.46 -15.17
C LEU A 300 -18.55 20.02 -15.54
N LEU A 301 -17.75 19.34 -14.72
CA LEU A 301 -17.32 17.97 -14.95
C LEU A 301 -18.20 16.99 -14.19
N THR A 302 -18.75 16.02 -14.93
CA THR A 302 -19.45 14.88 -14.36
C THR A 302 -18.53 14.08 -13.42
N PRO A 303 -19.07 13.37 -12.41
CA PRO A 303 -18.28 12.52 -11.52
C PRO A 303 -17.36 11.52 -12.26
N LEU A 304 -17.72 11.12 -13.48
CA LEU A 304 -16.92 10.24 -14.35
C LEU A 304 -15.68 10.93 -14.93
N GLU A 305 -15.75 12.20 -15.29
CA GLU A 305 -14.62 12.98 -15.82
C GLU A 305 -13.57 13.29 -14.75
N ARG A 306 -13.93 13.23 -13.47
CA ARG A 306 -13.01 13.40 -12.34
C ARG A 306 -12.24 12.12 -11.98
N VAL A 307 -12.69 10.95 -12.43
CA VAL A 307 -12.09 9.66 -12.06
C VAL A 307 -10.61 9.56 -12.46
N PRO A 308 -10.18 9.95 -13.67
CA PRO A 308 -8.77 9.84 -14.06
C PRO A 308 -7.85 10.69 -13.19
N PHE A 309 -8.25 11.94 -12.89
CA PHE A 309 -7.47 12.84 -12.03
C PHE A 309 -7.39 12.32 -10.58
N LEU A 310 -8.49 11.77 -10.06
CA LEU A 310 -8.51 11.13 -8.75
C LEU A 310 -7.63 9.88 -8.65
N ILE A 311 -7.29 9.22 -9.76
CA ILE A 311 -6.36 8.08 -9.74
C ILE A 311 -4.93 8.57 -9.55
N VAL A 312 -4.56 9.69 -10.17
CA VAL A 312 -3.20 10.25 -10.12
C VAL A 312 -2.95 10.95 -8.77
N ASP A 313 -3.87 11.82 -8.36
CA ASP A 313 -3.64 12.72 -7.23
C ASP A 313 -3.66 12.00 -5.86
N ARG A 314 -4.18 10.77 -5.80
CA ARG A 314 -4.35 10.03 -4.54
C ARG A 314 -3.13 9.24 -4.09
N TRP A 315 -2.08 9.15 -4.91
CA TRP A 315 -0.84 8.50 -4.50
C TRP A 315 0.01 9.45 -3.65
N VAL A 316 0.41 9.03 -2.46
CA VAL A 316 1.30 9.86 -1.60
C VAL A 316 2.68 9.97 -2.24
N GLY A 317 3.24 11.18 -2.29
CA GLY A 317 4.60 11.38 -2.78
C GLY A 317 4.98 12.84 -2.96
N LEU A 318 4.79 13.36 -4.18
CA LEU A 318 5.36 14.62 -4.63
C LEU A 318 4.89 15.85 -3.82
N GLU A 319 3.60 15.97 -3.52
CA GLU A 319 3.05 17.12 -2.80
C GLU A 319 3.60 17.24 -1.40
N GLY A 320 3.87 16.08 -0.76
CA GLY A 320 4.53 16.05 0.54
C GLY A 320 5.91 16.70 0.47
N VAL A 321 6.69 16.39 -0.58
CA VAL A 321 8.01 17.01 -0.80
C VAL A 321 7.86 18.50 -1.14
N MET A 322 6.90 18.88 -1.98
CA MET A 322 6.62 20.29 -2.29
C MET A 322 6.32 21.10 -1.02
N ALA A 323 5.44 20.58 -0.15
CA ALA A 323 5.07 21.23 1.10
C ALA A 323 6.27 21.42 2.05
N VAL A 324 7.14 20.41 2.17
CA VAL A 324 8.34 20.52 3.00
C VAL A 324 9.39 21.44 2.37
N VAL A 325 9.57 21.40 1.04
CA VAL A 325 10.48 22.31 0.33
C VAL A 325 10.08 23.77 0.54
N GLY A 326 8.79 24.09 0.44
CA GLY A 326 8.27 25.44 0.70
C GLY A 326 8.35 25.89 2.17
N TYR A 327 8.63 24.99 3.11
CA TYR A 327 8.69 25.32 4.53
C TYR A 327 10.06 25.94 4.91
N PRO A 328 10.10 27.15 5.48
CA PRO A 328 11.36 27.88 5.69
C PRO A 328 12.22 27.32 6.84
N ASN A 329 11.60 26.80 7.89
CA ASN A 329 12.28 26.43 9.14
C ASN A 329 12.62 24.93 9.18
N LYS A 330 13.37 24.45 8.19
CA LYS A 330 13.90 23.07 8.17
C LYS A 330 14.99 22.92 9.23
N GLY A 331 15.08 21.74 9.84
CA GLY A 331 16.10 21.39 10.82
C GLY A 331 15.78 20.11 11.57
N TYR A 332 16.70 19.70 12.44
CA TYR A 332 16.51 18.51 13.29
C TYR A 332 15.33 18.68 14.25
N ASP A 333 15.10 19.89 14.76
CA ASP A 333 13.98 20.19 15.66
C ASP A 333 12.64 19.96 14.97
N LEU A 334 12.55 20.26 13.66
CA LEU A 334 11.35 19.99 12.87
C LEU A 334 11.11 18.49 12.73
N LEU A 335 12.16 17.72 12.42
CA LEU A 335 12.09 16.26 12.32
C LEU A 335 11.68 15.61 13.65
N THR A 336 12.26 16.02 14.77
CA THR A 336 11.95 15.45 16.09
C THR A 336 10.54 15.82 16.54
N THR A 337 10.10 17.04 16.29
CA THR A 337 8.72 17.48 16.55
C THR A 337 7.73 16.64 15.74
N ALA A 338 7.95 16.50 14.43
CA ALA A 338 7.09 15.68 13.58
C ALA A 338 7.13 14.18 13.95
N ALA A 339 8.27 13.65 14.41
CA ALA A 339 8.39 12.27 14.85
C ALA A 339 7.67 12.00 16.18
N ALA A 340 7.66 12.99 17.08
CA ALA A 340 7.00 12.93 18.37
C ALA A 340 5.48 13.19 18.27
N ASP A 341 5.02 13.77 17.17
CA ASP A 341 3.61 14.07 16.94
C ASP A 341 2.73 12.82 17.05
N ARG A 342 1.57 12.99 17.67
CA ARG A 342 0.60 11.93 17.89
C ARG A 342 -0.73 12.37 17.34
N ARG A 343 -1.34 11.46 16.58
CA ARG A 343 -2.71 11.63 16.16
C ARG A 343 -3.66 11.57 17.35
N GLU A 344 -4.40 12.65 17.50
CA GLU A 344 -5.50 12.79 18.45
C GLU A 344 -6.78 13.06 17.67
N GLN A 345 -7.90 12.54 18.16
CA GLN A 345 -9.21 12.81 17.55
C GLN A 345 -9.59 14.27 17.81
N GLY A 346 -10.19 14.92 16.80
CA GLY A 346 -10.58 16.33 16.88
C GLY A 346 -9.43 17.33 16.75
N LYS A 347 -8.21 16.88 16.40
CA LYS A 347 -7.06 17.73 16.13
C LYS A 347 -6.43 17.39 14.80
N LEU A 348 -5.97 18.41 14.09
CA LEU A 348 -5.09 18.23 12.93
C LEU A 348 -3.72 17.76 13.40
N ASP A 349 -3.10 16.87 12.65
CA ASP A 349 -1.71 16.49 12.88
C ASP A 349 -0.75 17.62 12.48
N PHE A 350 0.46 17.56 13.01
CA PHE A 350 1.49 18.58 12.83
C PHE A 350 1.76 18.90 11.36
N PHE A 351 1.87 17.88 10.50
CA PHE A 351 2.15 18.10 9.08
C PHE A 351 1.01 18.85 8.41
N THR A 352 -0.23 18.45 8.70
CA THR A 352 -1.42 19.09 8.15
C THR A 352 -1.55 20.54 8.62
N SER A 353 -1.44 20.83 9.91
CA SER A 353 -1.65 22.18 10.44
C SER A 353 -0.49 23.14 10.16
N GLU A 354 0.75 22.71 10.35
CA GLU A 354 1.92 23.61 10.30
C GLU A 354 2.57 23.66 8.91
N ILE A 355 2.67 22.51 8.24
CA ILE A 355 3.42 22.40 6.97
C ILE A 355 2.52 22.68 5.78
N THR A 356 1.38 22.01 5.69
CA THR A 356 0.41 22.25 4.60
C THR A 356 -0.45 23.49 4.84
N LYS A 357 -0.48 24.01 6.08
CA LYS A 357 -1.31 25.15 6.51
C LYS A 357 -2.80 24.97 6.25
N THR A 358 -3.26 23.72 6.22
CA THR A 358 -4.69 23.41 6.11
C THR A 358 -5.38 23.84 7.39
N LYS A 359 -6.45 24.63 7.27
CA LYS A 359 -7.27 25.09 8.39
C LYS A 359 -8.66 24.49 8.28
N LEU A 360 -9.09 23.80 9.32
CA LEU A 360 -10.47 23.35 9.52
C LEU A 360 -11.02 24.02 10.77
N SER A 361 -12.31 24.34 10.76
CA SER A 361 -13.02 24.83 11.93
C SER A 361 -13.17 23.73 12.98
N ALA A 362 -13.40 24.12 14.23
CA ALA A 362 -13.63 23.16 15.32
C ALA A 362 -14.83 22.25 15.03
N ALA A 363 -15.91 22.80 14.44
CA ALA A 363 -17.09 22.04 14.05
C ALA A 363 -16.78 20.99 12.97
N GLU A 364 -15.94 21.30 11.99
CA GLU A 364 -15.51 20.33 10.98
C GLU A 364 -14.66 19.21 11.60
N LEU A 365 -13.78 19.53 12.57
CA LEU A 365 -12.91 18.55 13.23
C LEU A 365 -13.67 17.56 14.12
N GLU A 366 -14.89 17.88 14.56
CA GLU A 366 -15.76 16.94 15.27
C GLU A 366 -16.26 15.80 14.37
N HIS A 367 -16.35 16.06 13.06
CA HIS A 367 -16.91 15.12 12.08
C HIS A 367 -15.86 14.54 11.14
N ILE A 368 -14.81 15.30 10.84
CA ILE A 368 -13.82 14.98 9.83
C ILE A 368 -12.47 14.72 10.49
N GLN A 369 -11.90 13.56 10.20
CA GLN A 369 -10.52 13.25 10.53
C GLN A 369 -9.68 13.37 9.25
N TYR A 370 -9.34 14.60 8.89
CA TYR A 370 -8.48 14.89 7.74
C TYR A 370 -7.02 14.89 8.14
N ALA A 371 -6.20 14.45 7.20
CA ALA A 371 -4.77 14.62 7.31
C ALA A 371 -4.05 14.42 5.99
N SER A 372 -3.12 15.32 5.74
CA SER A 372 -2.13 15.20 4.68
C SER A 372 -1.00 14.26 5.13
N ILE A 373 -0.28 13.68 4.17
CA ILE A 373 0.76 12.69 4.43
C ILE A 373 2.06 13.15 3.77
N PRO A 374 3.16 13.33 4.51
CA PRO A 374 4.41 13.78 3.92
C PRO A 374 5.04 12.69 3.04
N GLY A 375 4.98 11.44 3.48
CA GLY A 375 5.73 10.34 2.89
C GLY A 375 7.20 10.36 3.32
N ALA A 376 7.90 9.24 3.10
CA ALA A 376 9.27 9.06 3.63
C ALA A 376 10.26 10.14 3.16
N PHE A 377 10.22 10.50 1.87
CA PHE A 377 11.21 11.44 1.32
C PHE A 377 11.04 12.82 1.93
N ALA A 378 9.81 13.33 2.01
CA ALA A 378 9.52 14.62 2.61
C ALA A 378 9.81 14.62 4.12
N PHE A 379 9.43 13.55 4.82
CA PHE A 379 9.65 13.43 6.26
C PHE A 379 11.13 13.53 6.62
N PHE A 380 12.01 12.79 5.95
CA PHE A 380 13.46 12.92 6.20
C PHE A 380 14.03 14.26 5.72
N TYR A 381 13.38 14.91 4.76
CA TYR A 381 13.76 16.23 4.29
C TYR A 381 13.35 17.38 5.22
N TYR A 382 12.62 17.12 6.32
CA TYR A 382 12.47 18.11 7.39
C TYR A 382 13.80 18.64 7.91
N THR A 383 14.87 17.85 7.81
CA THR A 383 16.23 18.24 8.17
C THR A 383 16.88 19.27 7.22
N GLY A 384 16.32 19.47 6.02
CA GLY A 384 16.94 20.21 4.93
C GLY A 384 18.11 19.48 4.25
N SER A 385 18.38 18.23 4.61
CA SER A 385 19.56 17.49 4.14
C SER A 385 19.18 16.33 3.22
N LEU A 386 19.68 16.36 1.97
CA LEU A 386 19.57 15.24 1.03
C LEU A 386 20.25 13.97 1.55
N PHE A 387 21.32 14.11 2.33
CA PHE A 387 21.99 12.96 2.95
C PHE A 387 21.08 12.23 3.94
N PHE A 388 20.30 12.96 4.73
CA PHE A 388 19.30 12.35 5.63
C PHE A 388 18.16 11.68 4.86
N VAL A 389 17.71 12.27 3.75
CA VAL A 389 16.75 11.61 2.84
C VAL A 389 17.30 10.29 2.35
N PHE A 390 18.57 10.26 1.93
CA PHE A 390 19.21 9.03 1.46
C PHE A 390 19.28 7.96 2.55
N LEU A 391 19.81 8.31 3.74
CA LEU A 391 19.96 7.35 4.84
C LEU A 391 18.61 6.86 5.37
N GLY A 392 17.66 7.75 5.59
CA GLY A 392 16.33 7.40 6.10
C GLY A 392 15.55 6.52 5.13
N SER A 393 15.54 6.87 3.84
CA SER A 393 14.89 6.06 2.80
C SER A 393 15.55 4.70 2.64
N SER A 394 16.88 4.64 2.75
CA SER A 394 17.63 3.37 2.75
C SER A 394 17.25 2.48 3.93
N ALA A 395 17.19 3.05 5.14
CA ALA A 395 16.82 2.34 6.36
C ALA A 395 15.40 1.77 6.28
N LEU A 396 14.42 2.57 5.86
CA LEU A 396 13.04 2.11 5.69
C LEU A 396 12.91 1.02 4.62
N THR A 397 13.62 1.17 3.49
CA THR A 397 13.64 0.15 2.43
C THR A 397 14.24 -1.17 2.92
N PHE A 398 15.33 -1.09 3.68
CA PHE A 398 15.97 -2.25 4.30
C PHE A 398 15.01 -2.96 5.25
N LEU A 399 14.35 -2.21 6.14
CA LEU A 399 13.39 -2.76 7.11
C LEU A 399 12.19 -3.40 6.42
N ALA A 400 11.64 -2.77 5.37
CA ALA A 400 10.54 -3.32 4.59
C ALA A 400 10.92 -4.67 3.96
N ILE A 401 12.05 -4.74 3.24
CA ILE A 401 12.51 -5.99 2.61
C ILE A 401 12.83 -7.06 3.66
N LYS A 402 13.51 -6.71 4.76
CA LYS A 402 13.89 -7.68 5.80
C LYS A 402 12.67 -8.22 6.55
N SER A 403 11.70 -7.38 6.89
CA SER A 403 10.50 -7.81 7.59
C SER A 403 9.67 -8.80 6.77
N GLU A 404 9.52 -8.57 5.46
CA GLU A 404 8.90 -9.57 4.55
C GLU A 404 9.63 -10.90 4.58
N ARG A 405 10.98 -10.89 4.54
CA ARG A 405 11.77 -12.13 4.62
C ARG A 405 11.54 -12.87 5.93
N MET A 406 11.40 -12.15 7.05
CA MET A 406 11.03 -12.75 8.33
C MET A 406 9.64 -13.41 8.25
N VAL A 407 8.64 -12.76 7.64
CA VAL A 407 7.30 -13.37 7.45
C VAL A 407 7.39 -14.67 6.66
N VAL A 408 8.18 -14.71 5.59
CA VAL A 408 8.36 -15.95 4.82
C VAL A 408 9.10 -17.02 5.63
N GLN A 409 10.15 -16.65 6.36
CA GLN A 409 10.90 -17.59 7.20
C GLN A 409 10.03 -18.20 8.29
N PHE A 410 9.19 -17.40 8.94
CA PHE A 410 8.31 -17.87 9.99
C PHE A 410 7.14 -18.68 9.43
N THR A 411 6.42 -18.17 8.43
CA THR A 411 5.13 -18.77 8.06
C THR A 411 5.19 -19.69 6.86
N GLN A 412 6.25 -19.60 6.05
CA GLN A 412 6.36 -20.22 4.72
C GLN A 412 5.15 -19.92 3.83
N ASN A 413 4.43 -18.83 4.10
CA ASN A 413 3.20 -18.47 3.40
C ASN A 413 3.44 -17.26 2.50
N THR A 414 3.61 -17.50 1.20
CA THR A 414 3.85 -16.46 0.19
C THR A 414 2.68 -15.48 0.07
N TYR A 415 1.43 -15.92 0.29
CA TYR A 415 0.27 -15.01 0.28
C TYR A 415 0.37 -13.97 1.40
N LEU A 416 0.62 -14.44 2.62
CA LEU A 416 0.77 -13.57 3.78
C LEU A 416 2.00 -12.66 3.65
N ALA A 417 3.11 -13.17 3.12
CA ALA A 417 4.31 -12.38 2.85
C ALA A 417 4.08 -11.30 1.78
N SER A 418 3.29 -11.58 0.74
CA SER A 418 2.97 -10.59 -0.28
C SER A 418 2.10 -9.45 0.24
N PHE A 419 1.12 -9.78 1.09
CA PHE A 419 0.31 -8.80 1.76
C PHE A 419 1.12 -7.98 2.77
N TRP A 420 2.00 -8.64 3.54
CA TRP A 420 2.96 -7.94 4.39
C TRP A 420 3.82 -6.97 3.58
N GLY A 421 4.33 -7.40 2.42
CA GLY A 421 5.15 -6.54 1.57
C GLY A 421 4.39 -5.34 1.02
N MET A 422 3.13 -5.51 0.62
CA MET A 422 2.26 -4.40 0.25
C MET A 422 2.07 -3.42 1.41
N MET A 423 1.77 -3.93 2.61
CA MET A 423 1.60 -3.11 3.81
C MET A 423 2.89 -2.38 4.20
N ALA A 424 4.04 -3.05 4.08
CA ALA A 424 5.35 -2.45 4.30
C ALA A 424 5.67 -1.33 3.33
N ALA A 425 5.43 -1.55 2.04
CA ALA A 425 5.56 -0.52 1.02
C ALA A 425 4.64 0.68 1.29
N GLN A 426 3.37 0.43 1.65
CA GLN A 426 2.39 1.48 1.90
C GLN A 426 2.79 2.33 3.11
N THR A 427 3.29 1.69 4.16
CA THR A 427 3.79 2.40 5.35
C THR A 427 4.98 3.30 5.01
N VAL A 428 5.90 2.84 4.17
CA VAL A 428 7.04 3.67 3.74
C VAL A 428 6.55 4.82 2.84
N ALA A 429 5.66 4.55 1.89
CA ALA A 429 5.09 5.58 1.02
C ALA A 429 4.29 6.64 1.81
N SER A 430 3.58 6.22 2.86
CA SER A 430 2.77 7.07 3.74
C SER A 430 3.48 7.43 5.06
N PHE A 431 4.81 7.34 5.10
CA PHE A 431 5.57 7.54 6.32
C PHE A 431 5.45 8.98 6.84
N GLY A 432 5.63 9.16 8.15
CA GLY A 432 5.56 10.47 8.82
C GLY A 432 4.20 10.81 9.44
N LEU A 433 3.26 9.86 9.42
CA LEU A 433 1.92 10.01 9.98
C LEU A 433 1.80 9.17 11.25
N GLY A 434 1.91 9.80 12.42
CA GLY A 434 1.79 9.12 13.72
C GLY A 434 2.78 7.96 13.88
N LEU A 435 4.08 8.26 14.01
CA LEU A 435 5.13 7.24 14.04
C LEU A 435 4.94 6.24 15.20
N THR A 436 4.53 6.74 16.37
CA THR A 436 4.25 5.90 17.54
C THR A 436 3.13 4.89 17.24
N GLN A 437 2.04 5.35 16.62
CA GLN A 437 0.91 4.50 16.22
C GLN A 437 1.34 3.47 15.17
N THR A 438 2.16 3.88 14.20
CA THR A 438 2.71 2.98 13.18
C THR A 438 3.56 1.87 13.81
N ILE A 439 4.45 2.20 14.75
CA ILE A 439 5.28 1.21 15.47
C ILE A 439 4.40 0.22 16.25
N MET A 440 3.40 0.71 16.99
CA MET A 440 2.47 -0.15 17.72
C MET A 440 1.70 -1.08 16.78
N TYR A 441 1.20 -0.55 15.66
CA TYR A 441 0.50 -1.33 14.63
C TYR A 441 1.38 -2.48 14.10
N TYR A 442 2.64 -2.19 13.76
CA TYR A 442 3.60 -3.22 13.36
C TYR A 442 3.88 -4.25 14.46
N GLY A 443 3.94 -3.81 15.73
CA GLY A 443 4.08 -4.71 16.87
C GLY A 443 2.98 -5.76 16.93
N VAL A 444 1.71 -5.34 16.76
CA VAL A 444 0.56 -6.26 16.73
C VAL A 444 0.58 -7.17 15.50
N CYS A 445 0.92 -6.62 14.32
CA CYS A 445 1.10 -7.43 13.10
C CYS A 445 2.19 -8.50 13.28
N CYS A 446 3.35 -8.14 13.84
CA CYS A 446 4.42 -9.08 14.16
C CYS A 446 3.97 -10.17 15.15
N ALA A 447 3.23 -9.79 16.19
CA ALA A 447 2.67 -10.75 17.16
C ALA A 447 1.76 -11.77 16.48
N PHE A 448 0.93 -11.35 15.51
CA PHE A 448 0.11 -12.24 14.70
C PHE A 448 0.96 -13.21 13.86
N ILE A 449 2.03 -12.74 13.22
CA ILE A 449 2.95 -13.61 12.45
C ILE A 449 3.58 -14.68 13.36
N VAL A 450 4.03 -14.29 14.56
CA VAL A 450 4.58 -15.23 15.56
C VAL A 450 3.52 -16.23 16.00
N PHE A 451 2.28 -15.79 16.21
CA PHE A 451 1.17 -16.68 16.54
C PHE A 451 0.92 -17.72 15.45
N VAL A 452 0.86 -17.32 14.18
CA VAL A 452 0.71 -18.24 13.04
C VAL A 452 1.85 -19.27 13.02
N TRP A 453 3.10 -18.82 13.19
CA TRP A 453 4.25 -19.70 13.25
C TRP A 453 4.18 -20.73 14.39
N LEU A 454 3.78 -20.31 15.59
CA LEU A 454 3.61 -21.21 16.75
C LEU A 454 2.54 -22.27 16.49
N VAL A 455 1.43 -21.88 15.90
CA VAL A 455 0.32 -22.78 15.52
C VAL A 455 0.77 -23.81 14.49
N GLN A 456 1.58 -23.42 13.51
CA GLN A 456 2.13 -24.32 12.49
C GLN A 456 3.18 -25.29 13.07
N ARG A 457 4.11 -24.78 13.91
CA ARG A 457 5.25 -25.57 14.41
C ARG A 457 4.85 -26.74 15.31
N ARG A 458 3.84 -26.57 16.17
CA ARG A 458 3.36 -27.62 17.08
C ARG A 458 2.84 -28.87 16.35
N SER A 459 2.48 -28.74 15.08
CA SER A 459 1.93 -29.85 14.30
C SER A 459 3.01 -30.70 13.63
N SER A 460 4.16 -30.13 13.28
CA SER A 460 5.26 -30.86 12.65
C SER A 460 5.92 -31.86 13.60
N SER A 461 6.01 -31.53 14.90
CA SER A 461 6.58 -32.43 15.92
C SER A 461 5.72 -33.67 16.19
N ALA A 462 4.40 -33.59 15.99
CA ALA A 462 3.50 -34.73 16.18
C ALA A 462 3.62 -35.77 15.05
N LEU A 463 3.94 -35.32 13.82
CA LEU A 463 4.10 -36.20 12.66
C LEU A 463 5.46 -36.93 12.64
N CYS A 464 6.51 -36.37 13.26
CA CYS A 464 7.81 -37.04 13.34
C CYS A 464 7.92 -38.07 14.48
N ASN A 465 7.06 -37.99 15.50
CA ASN A 465 7.06 -38.93 16.62
C ASN A 465 6.06 -40.09 16.44
N GLY A 466 5.13 -39.98 15.49
CA GLY A 466 4.33 -41.11 15.04
C GLY A 466 5.11 -41.84 13.95
N GLY A 467 5.94 -42.80 14.35
CA GLY A 467 6.59 -43.73 13.43
C GLY A 467 5.54 -44.37 12.52
N TYR A 468 5.47 -43.88 11.29
CA TYR A 468 4.97 -44.70 10.20
C TYR A 468 6.08 -45.70 9.92
N ASP A 469 6.01 -46.84 10.60
CA ASP A 469 6.57 -48.07 10.06
C ASP A 469 5.99 -48.22 8.65
N GLU A 470 6.87 -48.14 7.67
CA GLU A 470 6.60 -48.44 6.27
C GLU A 470 6.08 -49.89 6.20
N VAL A 471 4.76 -50.06 6.17
CA VAL A 471 4.17 -51.29 5.64
C VAL A 471 4.18 -51.16 4.12
N SER A 472 4.91 -52.11 3.54
CA SER A 472 5.22 -52.31 2.12
C SER A 472 4.00 -52.59 1.26
#